data_AF-A0AAU7W0F0-F1
#
_entry.id   AF-A0AAU7W0F0-F1
#
_cell.length_a   1.000
_cell.length_b   1.000
_cell.length_c   1.000
_cell.angle_alpha   90.00
_cell.angle_beta   90.00
_cell.angle_gamma   90.00
#
_symmetry.space_group_name_H-M   'P 1'
#
loop_
_entity.id
_entity.type
_entity.pdbx_description
1 polymer ?
#
loop_
_entity_poly.entity_id
_entity_poly.type
_entity_poly.pdbx_seq_one_letter_code
_entity_poly.pdbx_strand_id
1 'polypeptide(L)'
;MRRAATLTTTLAALLLATGALAGCADTTAPQAAPPWPTPAPTPLPEYRTELPEGALASVPWLIYPDGFECGGTEGCPNDYRAHFGEPGPVLPDGVEYYDPAKHDCVVVAPVGVDCFG
;
A
#
# COMPACT_ATOMS: atom_id res chain seq x y z
N MET A 1 61.18 -20.80 -52.75
CA MET A 1 60.33 -21.93 -52.27
C MET A 1 59.02 -21.91 -53.06
N ARG A 2 58.48 -23.09 -53.36
CA ARG A 2 57.32 -23.34 -54.24
C ARG A 2 55.97 -23.17 -53.49
N ARG A 3 54.91 -23.05 -54.29
CA ARG A 3 53.46 -23.35 -54.08
C ARG A 3 52.62 -22.17 -53.56
N ALA A 4 51.67 -21.62 -54.31
CA ALA A 4 50.47 -22.15 -54.98
C ALA A 4 49.22 -22.13 -54.09
N ALA A 5 48.18 -21.42 -54.54
CA ALA A 5 46.77 -21.83 -54.65
C ALA A 5 45.91 -20.57 -54.95
N THR A 6 45.32 -20.41 -56.15
CA THR A 6 43.92 -20.80 -56.52
C THR A 6 42.85 -20.33 -55.52
N LEU A 7 41.64 -19.85 -55.87
CA LEU A 7 40.92 -19.44 -57.08
C LEU A 7 39.52 -19.04 -56.53
N THR A 8 38.92 -17.96 -57.05
CA THR A 8 37.46 -17.75 -57.30
C THR A 8 36.38 -18.10 -56.26
N THR A 9 35.49 -17.13 -56.04
CA THR A 9 34.03 -17.23 -56.28
C THR A 9 33.48 -15.78 -56.27
N THR A 10 33.18 -15.13 -57.42
CA THR A 10 31.90 -15.10 -58.17
C THR A 10 30.69 -14.81 -57.27
N LEU A 11 29.70 -13.97 -57.58
CA LEU A 11 29.31 -13.10 -58.68
C LEU A 11 27.94 -12.51 -58.24
N ALA A 12 27.53 -11.40 -58.85
CA ALA A 12 26.14 -10.93 -58.96
C ALA A 12 25.59 -10.14 -57.73
N ALA A 13 24.86 -9.05 -57.88
CA ALA A 13 24.25 -8.50 -59.08
C ALA A 13 23.81 -7.05 -58.83
N LEU A 14 24.00 -6.25 -59.88
CA LEU A 14 23.02 -5.31 -60.45
C LEU A 14 22.45 -4.16 -59.58
N LEU A 15 22.71 -2.94 -60.09
CA LEU A 15 21.69 -1.93 -60.46
C LEU A 15 20.85 -1.37 -59.28
N LEU A 16 20.70 -0.07 -59.04
CA LEU A 16 20.61 1.05 -59.96
C LEU A 16 21.16 2.31 -59.30
N ALA A 17 21.80 3.11 -60.13
CA ALA A 17 22.06 4.51 -59.88
C ALA A 17 20.75 5.31 -59.80
N THR A 18 20.82 6.42 -59.05
CA THR A 18 20.08 7.68 -59.23
C THR A 18 18.56 7.65 -59.07
N GLY A 19 18.10 8.17 -57.93
CA GLY A 19 16.73 8.65 -57.74
C GLY A 19 16.64 9.64 -56.59
N ALA A 20 16.49 10.91 -56.94
CA ALA A 20 15.86 11.98 -56.16
C ALA A 20 16.50 12.45 -54.83
N LEU A 21 17.38 13.45 -54.94
CA LEU A 21 17.35 14.62 -54.07
C LEU A 21 16.02 15.37 -54.27
N ALA A 22 14.99 15.06 -53.48
CA ALA A 22 13.82 15.92 -53.30
C ALA A 22 13.01 15.45 -52.09
N GLY A 23 13.25 16.05 -50.92
CA GLY A 23 12.45 15.77 -49.72
C GLY A 23 13.08 16.15 -48.39
N CYS A 24 14.05 17.07 -48.33
CA CYS A 24 14.45 17.69 -47.06
C CYS A 24 13.43 18.78 -46.69
N ALA A 25 12.28 18.40 -46.15
CA ALA A 25 11.41 19.32 -45.40
C ALA A 25 10.34 18.55 -44.64
N ASP A 26 10.74 17.77 -43.64
CA ASP A 26 9.85 17.52 -42.51
C ASP A 26 10.61 17.86 -41.24
N THR A 27 10.59 19.16 -40.92
CA THR A 27 10.80 19.62 -39.55
C THR A 27 9.68 19.01 -38.73
N THR A 28 9.91 17.81 -38.17
CA THR A 28 9.03 17.26 -37.16
C THR A 28 9.18 18.17 -35.95
N ALA A 29 8.23 19.09 -35.77
CA ALA A 29 8.12 19.86 -34.53
C ALA A 29 8.08 18.85 -33.36
N PRO A 30 8.73 19.11 -32.22
CA PRO A 30 8.62 18.25 -31.06
C PRO A 30 7.15 18.10 -30.70
N GLN A 31 6.59 16.91 -30.87
CA GLN A 31 5.22 16.63 -30.48
C GLN A 31 5.15 16.79 -28.97
N ALA A 32 4.38 17.79 -28.50
CA ALA A 32 4.11 17.96 -27.09
C ALA A 32 3.50 16.65 -26.57
N ALA A 33 4.12 16.08 -25.53
CA ALA A 33 3.59 14.90 -24.87
C ALA A 33 2.15 15.23 -24.38
N PRO A 34 1.19 14.31 -24.52
CA PRO A 34 -0.13 14.50 -23.95
C PRO A 34 0.02 14.78 -22.45
N PRO A 35 -0.76 15.71 -21.87
CA PRO A 35 -0.68 15.99 -20.45
C PRO A 35 -0.92 14.70 -19.67
N TRP A 36 0.01 14.35 -18.79
CA TRP A 36 -0.21 13.26 -17.84
C TRP A 36 -1.45 13.57 -17.01
N PRO A 37 -2.31 12.59 -16.72
CA PRO A 37 -3.44 12.79 -15.83
C PRO A 37 -2.91 13.22 -14.47
N THR A 38 -3.42 14.33 -13.94
CA THR A 38 -3.18 14.74 -12.56
C THR A 38 -3.78 13.66 -11.65
N PRO A 39 -3.01 13.08 -10.71
CA PRO A 39 -3.56 12.16 -9.72
C PRO A 39 -4.69 12.84 -8.95
N ALA A 40 -5.82 12.15 -8.82
CA ALA A 40 -6.87 12.61 -7.91
C ALA A 40 -6.34 12.55 -6.47
N PRO A 41 -6.73 13.51 -5.60
CA PRO A 41 -6.38 13.42 -4.18
C PRO A 41 -6.96 12.14 -3.58
N THR A 42 -6.14 11.40 -2.85
CA THR A 42 -6.61 10.26 -2.05
C THR A 42 -7.43 10.80 -0.87
N PRO A 43 -8.66 10.32 -0.63
CA PRO A 43 -9.40 10.70 0.56
C PRO A 43 -8.57 10.36 1.79
N LEU A 44 -8.41 11.33 2.70
CA LEU A 44 -7.86 11.01 4.00
C LEU A 44 -8.89 10.17 4.78
N PRO A 45 -8.45 9.13 5.49
CA PRO A 45 -9.33 8.43 6.43
C PRO A 45 -9.84 9.40 7.49
N GLU A 46 -11.15 9.37 7.74
CA GLU A 46 -11.76 10.11 8.84
C GLU A 46 -11.57 9.32 10.13
N TYR A 47 -10.78 9.89 11.04
CA TYR A 47 -10.56 9.33 12.37
C TYR A 47 -11.36 10.09 13.41
N ARG A 48 -11.82 9.38 14.44
CA ARG A 48 -12.44 10.02 15.61
C ARG A 48 -11.35 10.59 16.51
N THR A 49 -11.48 11.87 16.82
CA THR A 49 -10.68 12.55 17.84
C THR A 49 -11.37 12.58 19.20
N GLU A 50 -12.67 12.25 19.25
CA GLU A 50 -13.50 12.28 20.45
C GLU A 50 -14.43 11.06 20.46
N LEU A 51 -14.72 10.55 21.67
CA LEU A 51 -15.73 9.51 21.86
C LEU A 51 -17.14 10.13 21.83
N PRO A 52 -18.15 9.43 21.26
CA PRO A 52 -19.53 9.87 21.36
C PRO A 52 -20.00 9.82 22.83
N GLU A 53 -20.96 10.68 23.19
CA GLU A 53 -21.39 10.86 24.59
C GLU A 53 -21.76 9.54 25.31
N GLY A 54 -22.42 8.62 24.61
CA GLY A 54 -22.80 7.32 25.19
C GLY A 54 -21.61 6.41 25.50
N ALA A 55 -20.49 6.58 24.81
CA ALA A 55 -19.27 5.79 25.01
C ALA A 55 -18.44 6.30 26.20
N LEU A 56 -18.60 7.57 26.59
CA LEU A 56 -17.90 8.16 27.73
C LEU A 56 -18.24 7.50 29.07
N ALA A 57 -19.43 6.89 29.18
CA ALA A 57 -19.85 6.15 30.38
C ALA A 57 -19.17 4.79 30.55
N SER A 58 -18.51 4.29 29.49
CA SER A 58 -17.91 2.95 29.43
C SER A 58 -16.39 3.00 29.29
N VAL A 59 -15.74 4.11 29.63
CA VAL A 59 -14.28 4.21 29.60
C VAL A 59 -13.63 3.27 30.65
N PRO A 60 -12.44 2.70 30.40
CA PRO A 60 -11.65 2.87 29.18
C PRO A 60 -12.15 2.03 28.00
N TRP A 61 -11.96 2.57 26.81
CA TRP A 61 -12.05 1.84 25.54
C TRP A 61 -10.68 1.35 25.15
N LEU A 62 -10.58 0.07 24.79
CA LEU A 62 -9.30 -0.60 24.62
C LEU A 62 -9.04 -0.88 23.14
N ILE A 63 -7.84 -0.51 22.69
CA ILE A 63 -7.30 -0.90 21.39
C ILE A 63 -6.51 -2.18 21.60
N TYR A 64 -7.11 -3.31 21.25
CA TYR A 64 -6.48 -4.62 21.33
C TYR A 64 -5.44 -4.82 20.22
N PRO A 65 -4.40 -5.65 20.46
CA PRO A 65 -3.51 -6.15 19.42
C PRO A 65 -4.26 -6.99 18.37
N ASP A 66 -3.72 -7.05 17.15
CA ASP A 66 -4.29 -7.89 16.11
C ASP A 66 -4.25 -9.37 16.50
N GLY A 67 -5.37 -10.08 16.28
CA GLY A 67 -5.51 -11.49 16.63
C GLY A 67 -5.61 -11.77 18.14
N PHE A 68 -5.79 -10.75 18.97
CA PHE A 68 -6.02 -10.91 20.39
C PHE A 68 -7.43 -11.48 20.66
N GLU A 69 -7.52 -12.46 21.55
CA GLU A 69 -8.77 -13.13 21.90
C GLU A 69 -9.02 -13.05 23.42
N CYS A 70 -10.27 -12.75 23.78
CA CYS A 70 -10.73 -12.76 25.16
C CYS A 70 -11.66 -13.95 25.41
N GLY A 71 -11.61 -14.50 26.61
CA GLY A 71 -12.46 -15.61 27.02
C GLY A 71 -13.93 -15.20 27.20
N GLY A 72 -14.82 -16.20 27.18
CA GLY A 72 -16.27 -16.02 27.31
C GLY A 72 -16.98 -15.80 25.97
N THR A 73 -18.31 -15.71 26.01
CA THR A 73 -19.15 -15.51 24.81
C THR A 73 -19.30 -14.04 24.42
N GLU A 74 -18.99 -13.13 25.34
CA GLU A 74 -19.13 -11.68 25.12
C GLU A 74 -17.93 -11.08 24.39
N GLY A 75 -16.82 -11.83 24.28
CA GLY A 75 -15.60 -11.38 23.60
C GLY A 75 -14.82 -10.35 24.42
N CYS A 76 -14.02 -9.54 23.72
CA CYS A 76 -13.20 -8.52 24.38
C CYS A 76 -14.03 -7.29 24.77
N PRO A 77 -14.03 -6.90 26.06
CA PRO A 77 -14.84 -5.77 26.51
C PRO A 77 -14.32 -4.44 25.93
N ASN A 78 -15.24 -3.53 25.61
CA ASN A 78 -14.94 -2.19 25.10
C ASN A 78 -13.91 -2.16 23.96
N ASP A 79 -14.01 -3.08 23.00
CA ASP A 79 -13.16 -3.10 21.81
C ASP A 79 -13.41 -1.87 20.93
N TYR A 80 -12.45 -0.94 20.97
CA TYR A 80 -12.53 0.30 20.20
C TYR A 80 -12.59 0.04 18.70
N ARG A 81 -11.79 -0.91 18.19
CA ARG A 81 -11.71 -1.21 16.75
C ARG A 81 -13.02 -1.79 16.24
N ALA A 82 -13.62 -2.70 17.00
CA ALA A 82 -14.90 -3.31 16.65
C ALA A 82 -16.05 -2.29 16.60
N HIS A 83 -16.01 -1.24 17.42
CA HIS A 83 -17.11 -0.29 17.54
C HIS A 83 -16.93 1.02 16.76
N PHE A 84 -15.70 1.52 16.65
CA PHE A 84 -15.42 2.84 16.08
C PHE A 84 -14.48 2.80 14.87
N GLY A 85 -13.87 1.64 14.59
CA GLY A 85 -12.90 1.46 13.52
C GLY A 85 -11.47 1.75 13.96
N GLU A 86 -10.60 1.97 12.97
CA GLU A 86 -9.17 2.13 13.21
C GLU A 86 -8.85 3.39 14.04
N PRO A 87 -7.95 3.28 15.04
CA PRO A 87 -7.52 4.45 15.81
C PRO A 87 -6.76 5.43 14.92
N GLY A 88 -7.02 6.71 15.14
CA GLY A 88 -6.25 7.79 14.50
C GLY A 88 -4.86 7.98 15.13
N PRO A 89 -4.07 8.93 14.60
CA PRO A 89 -2.75 9.26 15.14
C PRO A 89 -2.81 9.90 16.53
N VAL A 90 -3.96 10.45 16.91
CA VAL A 90 -4.25 10.97 18.25
C VAL A 90 -5.47 10.20 18.76
N LEU A 91 -5.34 9.61 19.95
CA LEU A 91 -6.43 8.86 20.56
C LEU A 91 -7.42 9.82 21.23
N PRO A 92 -8.73 9.53 21.16
CA PRO A 92 -9.71 10.20 21.99
C PRO A 92 -9.43 10.00 23.48
N ASP A 93 -9.86 10.96 24.30
CA ASP A 93 -9.82 10.81 25.77
C ASP A 93 -10.61 9.57 26.21
N GLY A 94 -10.03 8.78 27.12
CA GLY A 94 -10.61 7.53 27.60
C GLY A 94 -10.43 6.34 26.65
N VAL A 95 -9.68 6.50 25.56
CA VAL A 95 -9.22 5.40 24.70
C VAL A 95 -7.74 5.15 24.94
N GLU A 96 -7.36 3.90 25.13
CA GLU A 96 -5.96 3.52 25.30
C GLU A 96 -5.61 2.19 24.65
N TYR A 97 -4.32 1.99 24.39
CA TYR A 97 -3.82 0.69 23.95
C TYR A 97 -3.88 -0.31 25.11
N TYR A 98 -4.32 -1.53 24.79
CA TYR A 98 -4.32 -2.61 25.76
C TYR A 98 -2.89 -2.85 26.30
N ASP A 99 -2.77 -2.86 27.62
CA ASP A 99 -1.57 -3.17 28.38
C ASP A 99 -1.87 -4.38 29.30
N PRO A 100 -1.24 -5.54 29.09
CA PRO A 100 -1.51 -6.74 29.89
C PRO A 100 -1.23 -6.52 31.38
N ALA A 101 -0.24 -5.68 31.73
CA ALA A 101 0.08 -5.42 33.13
C ALA A 101 -1.00 -4.60 33.87
N LYS A 102 -1.86 -3.88 33.13
CA LYS A 102 -2.94 -3.07 33.68
C LYS A 102 -4.30 -3.73 33.56
N HIS A 103 -4.53 -4.48 32.49
CA HIS A 103 -5.87 -4.92 32.11
C HIS A 103 -6.15 -6.39 32.39
N ASP A 104 -5.12 -7.24 32.36
CA ASP A 104 -5.33 -8.68 32.53
C ASP A 104 -5.85 -9.00 33.91
N CYS A 105 -6.92 -9.80 33.92
CA CYS A 105 -7.62 -10.25 35.12
C CYS A 105 -8.18 -9.11 35.99
N VAL A 106 -8.21 -7.88 35.47
CA VAL A 106 -8.84 -6.70 36.10
C VAL A 106 -10.09 -6.32 35.33
N VAL A 107 -9.94 -6.08 34.04
CA VAL A 107 -11.04 -5.71 33.12
C VAL A 107 -11.11 -6.60 31.89
N VAL A 108 -10.02 -7.29 31.55
CA VAL A 108 -9.92 -8.20 30.40
C VAL A 108 -9.56 -9.60 30.91
N ALA A 109 -10.19 -10.63 30.38
CA ALA A 109 -9.81 -12.02 30.60
C ALA A 109 -9.30 -12.62 29.27
N PRO A 110 -7.99 -12.55 28.99
CA PRO A 110 -7.44 -13.08 27.74
C PRO A 110 -7.58 -14.60 27.67
N VAL A 111 -7.72 -15.15 26.45
CA VAL A 111 -7.68 -16.61 26.26
C VAL A 111 -6.33 -17.17 26.67
N GLY A 112 -6.33 -18.24 27.47
CA GLY A 112 -5.12 -18.92 27.91
C GLY A 112 -4.44 -18.31 29.15
N VAL A 113 -4.98 -17.21 29.70
CA VAL A 113 -4.57 -16.65 30.99
C VAL A 113 -5.54 -17.12 32.07
N ASP A 114 -5.00 -17.68 33.15
CA ASP A 114 -5.81 -18.11 34.30
C ASP A 114 -6.07 -16.92 35.24
N CYS A 115 -7.22 -16.27 35.05
CA CYS A 115 -7.65 -15.13 35.86
C CYS A 115 -8.53 -15.51 37.07
N PHE A 116 -9.07 -16.75 37.11
CA PHE A 116 -10.17 -17.11 38.03
C PHE A 116 -9.99 -18.48 38.69
N GLY A 117 -8.74 -18.94 38.85
CA GLY A 117 -8.38 -20.25 39.43
C GLY A 117 -9.15 -20.69 40.67
#